data_AF-Q82XJ7-F1
#
_entry.id   AF-Q82XJ7-F1
#
_cell.length_a   1.000
_cell.length_b   1.000
_cell.length_c   1.000
_cell.angle_alpha   90.00
_cell.angle_beta   90.00
_cell.angle_gamma   90.00
#
_symmetry.space_group_name_H-M   'P 1'
#
loop_
_entity.id
_entity.type
_entity.pdbx_description
1 polymer ?
#
loop_
_entity_poly.entity_id
_entity_poly.type
_entity_poly.pdbx_seq_one_letter_code
_entity_poly.pdbx_strand_id
1 'polypeptide(L)'
;MPEQITRKASPFCLRLTPEERTLLEREAAGLPLGEYIRQQVFDENRVKRRSRNKQPVKDHRLLSQLLGELGRSRLANNLNQLARAANCGLLNLTPEVKTSLLNACADIRHIRETLMKSLGLNR
;
A
#
# COMPACT_ATOMS: atom_id res chain seq x y z
N MET A 1 -24.61 28.43 -0.33
CA MET A 1 -23.30 28.12 0.28
C MET A 1 -23.56 27.84 1.75
N PRO A 2 -23.41 26.61 2.29
CA PRO A 2 -23.68 26.40 3.70
C PRO A 2 -22.49 26.90 4.53
N GLU A 3 -22.78 27.81 5.47
CA GLU A 3 -21.84 28.34 6.46
C GLU A 3 -21.36 27.22 7.40
N GLN A 4 -20.05 27.03 7.48
CA GLN A 4 -19.42 26.11 8.42
C GLN A 4 -19.40 26.75 9.81
N ILE A 5 -20.26 26.27 10.70
CA ILE A 5 -20.22 26.60 12.12
C ILE A 5 -18.90 26.07 12.68
N THR A 6 -17.91 26.95 12.90
CA THR A 6 -16.65 26.63 13.57
C THR A 6 -16.94 26.32 15.03
N ARG A 7 -17.31 25.07 15.33
CA ARG A 7 -17.35 24.55 16.70
C ARG A 7 -15.93 24.67 17.25
N LYS A 8 -15.74 25.54 18.26
CA LYS A 8 -14.46 25.64 18.98
C LYS A 8 -14.07 24.23 19.42
N ALA A 9 -12.91 23.75 18.97
CA ALA A 9 -12.43 22.43 19.36
C ALA A 9 -12.32 22.38 20.89
N SER A 10 -12.87 21.33 21.50
CA SER A 10 -12.75 21.09 22.93
C SER A 10 -11.27 20.99 23.34
N PRO A 11 -10.89 21.44 24.55
CA PRO A 11 -9.52 21.30 25.03
C PRO A 11 -9.07 19.84 24.96
N PHE A 12 -7.83 19.63 24.51
CA PHE A 12 -7.23 18.29 24.41
C PHE A 12 -6.73 17.86 25.80
N CYS A 13 -7.32 16.80 26.35
CA CYS A 13 -6.88 16.22 27.62
C CYS A 13 -5.85 15.10 27.35
N LEU A 14 -4.65 15.25 27.91
CA LEU A 14 -3.60 14.24 27.89
C LEU A 14 -3.50 13.58 29.28
N ARG A 15 -3.65 12.26 29.36
CA ARG A 15 -3.41 11.52 30.60
C ARG A 15 -1.91 11.33 30.77
N LEU A 16 -1.38 11.80 31.89
CA LEU A 16 0.02 11.64 32.28
C LEU A 16 0.08 10.87 33.60
N THR A 17 1.03 9.95 33.71
CA THR A 17 1.44 9.42 35.00
C THR A 17 2.17 10.50 35.81
N PRO A 18 2.28 10.36 37.15
CA PRO A 18 3.01 11.31 37.97
C PRO A 18 4.48 11.48 37.51
N GLU A 19 5.12 10.38 37.11
CA GLU A 19 6.51 10.39 36.61
C GLU A 19 6.65 11.18 35.31
N GLU A 20 5.79 10.90 34.31
CA GLU A 20 5.78 11.63 33.03
C GLU A 20 5.52 13.12 33.23
N ARG A 21 4.64 13.48 34.17
CA ARG A 21 4.36 14.87 34.51
C ARG A 21 5.60 15.57 35.09
N THR A 22 6.28 14.94 36.05
CA THR A 22 7.49 15.53 36.64
C THR A 22 8.63 15.67 35.63
N LEU A 23 8.76 14.73 34.69
CA LEU A 23 9.73 14.81 33.60
C LEU A 23 9.44 16.03 32.71
N LEU A 24 8.19 16.20 32.28
CA LEU A 24 7.80 17.33 31.44
C LEU A 24 7.94 18.67 32.18
N GLU A 25 7.64 18.72 33.48
CA GLU A 25 7.82 19.94 34.30
C GLU A 25 9.30 20.32 34.44
N ARG A 26 10.20 19.33 34.56
CA ARG A 26 11.66 19.56 34.57
C ARG A 26 12.16 20.05 33.22
N GLU A 27 11.75 19.40 32.13
CA GLU A 27 12.14 19.78 30.77
C GLU A 27 11.58 21.14 30.35
N ALA A 28 10.38 21.50 30.83
CA ALA A 28 9.78 22.79 30.57
C ALA A 28 10.60 23.95 31.18
N ALA A 29 11.47 23.69 32.16
CA ALA A 29 12.43 24.64 32.71
C ALA A 29 11.83 26.03 33.07
N GLY A 30 10.60 26.03 33.60
CA GLY A 30 9.87 27.25 33.98
C GLY A 30 8.82 27.74 32.98
N LEU A 31 8.70 27.12 31.80
CA LEU A 31 7.60 27.37 30.86
C LEU A 31 6.29 26.72 31.34
N PRO A 32 5.12 27.31 31.02
CA PRO A 32 3.84 26.64 31.21
C PRO A 32 3.82 25.32 30.43
N LEU A 33 3.41 24.23 31.09
CA LEU A 33 3.43 22.89 30.50
C LEU A 33 2.71 22.80 29.15
N GLY A 34 1.58 23.51 28.98
CA GLY A 34 0.85 23.55 27.71
C GLY A 34 1.59 24.29 26.59
N GLU A 35 2.41 25.28 26.93
CA GLU A 35 3.25 26.00 25.97
C GLU A 35 4.46 25.16 25.57
N TYR A 36 5.12 24.52 26.55
CA TYR A 36 6.19 23.56 26.30
C TYR A 36 5.73 22.40 25.41
N ILE A 37 4.59 21.78 25.72
CA ILE A 37 4.02 20.70 24.90
C ILE A 37 3.65 21.21 23.50
N ARG A 38 3.17 22.45 23.35
CA ARG A 38 2.84 23.01 22.03
C ARG A 38 4.10 23.29 21.21
N GLN A 39 5.11 23.92 21.81
CA GLN A 39 6.40 24.15 21.16
C GLN A 39 7.01 22.84 20.74
N GLN A 40 7.02 21.84 21.63
CA GLN A 40 7.34 20.49 21.26
C GLN A 40 6.42 20.07 20.10
N VAL A 41 5.14 19.75 20.24
CA VAL A 41 4.32 19.18 19.15
C VAL A 41 4.38 19.91 17.78
N PHE A 42 4.49 21.24 17.75
CA PHE A 42 4.35 22.06 16.54
C PHE A 42 5.62 22.78 16.06
N ASP A 43 6.78 22.63 16.71
CA ASP A 43 8.02 23.24 16.22
C ASP A 43 8.35 22.73 14.80
N GLU A 44 8.53 23.68 13.87
CA GLU A 44 8.78 23.43 12.44
C GLU A 44 10.11 22.72 12.21
N ASN A 45 11.06 22.84 13.14
CA ASN A 45 12.37 22.19 13.09
C ASN A 45 12.32 20.71 13.51
N ARG A 46 11.14 20.17 13.84
CA ARG A 46 11.04 18.77 14.23
C ARG A 46 11.24 17.84 13.07
N VAL A 47 11.94 16.74 13.35
CA VAL A 47 11.98 15.57 12.47
C VAL A 47 10.55 15.07 12.32
N LYS A 48 9.91 15.39 11.19
CA LYS A 48 8.58 14.89 10.83
C LYS A 48 8.59 13.39 11.04
N ARG A 49 7.77 12.90 11.97
CA ARG A 49 7.61 11.45 12.16
C ARG A 49 7.28 10.88 10.79
N ARG A 50 8.06 9.91 10.33
CA ARG A 50 7.75 9.17 9.09
C ARG A 50 6.39 8.51 9.31
N SER A 51 5.32 9.20 8.93
CA SER A 51 4.02 8.58 8.76
C SER A 51 4.25 7.56 7.68
N ARG A 52 4.11 6.27 8.02
CA ARG A 52 4.03 5.22 7.01
C ARG A 52 2.84 5.63 6.14
N ASN A 53 3.10 6.22 4.98
CA ASN A 53 2.08 6.70 4.06
C ASN A 53 1.01 5.62 3.95
N LYS A 54 -0.17 5.86 4.52
CA LYS A 54 -1.35 4.97 4.43
C LYS A 54 -2.12 5.25 3.13
N GLN A 55 -1.46 5.78 2.11
CA GLN A 55 -1.99 5.94 0.76
C GLN A 55 -1.03 5.19 -0.17
N PRO A 56 -1.57 4.22 -0.96
CA PRO A 56 -2.54 4.54 -2.00
C PRO A 56 -3.78 3.62 -1.96
N VAL A 57 -4.88 4.13 -1.41
CA VAL A 57 -6.18 3.41 -1.40
C VAL A 57 -6.80 3.35 -2.81
N LYS A 58 -6.44 4.27 -3.72
CA LYS A 58 -6.90 4.26 -5.11
C LYS A 58 -6.14 3.24 -5.97
N ASP A 59 -4.81 3.23 -5.91
CA ASP A 59 -3.99 2.31 -6.71
C ASP A 59 -4.24 0.85 -6.31
N HIS A 60 -4.44 0.56 -5.01
CA HIS A 60 -4.75 -0.80 -4.57
C HIS A 60 -6.08 -1.34 -5.13
N ARG A 61 -7.10 -0.49 -5.34
CA ARG A 61 -8.37 -0.94 -5.93
C ARG A 61 -8.24 -1.24 -7.41
N LEU A 62 -7.55 -0.38 -8.16
CA LEU A 62 -7.31 -0.61 -9.59
C LEU A 62 -6.44 -1.85 -9.81
N LEU A 63 -5.39 -2.02 -9.00
CA LEU A 63 -4.52 -3.19 -9.05
C LEU A 63 -5.25 -4.48 -8.63
N SER A 64 -6.13 -4.44 -7.63
CA SER A 64 -6.91 -5.61 -7.22
C SER A 64 -8.00 -5.99 -8.23
N GLN A 65 -8.64 -5.00 -8.85
CA GLN A 65 -9.56 -5.23 -9.97
C GLN A 65 -8.84 -5.84 -11.17
N LEU A 66 -7.69 -5.28 -11.56
CA LEU A 66 -6.88 -5.83 -12.65
C LEU A 66 -6.43 -7.27 -12.37
N LEU A 67 -5.99 -7.56 -11.15
CA LEU A 67 -5.63 -8.92 -10.73
C LEU A 67 -6.84 -9.87 -10.79
N GLY A 68 -8.02 -9.40 -10.38
CA GLY A 68 -9.27 -10.15 -10.45
C GLY A 68 -9.68 -10.47 -11.89
N GLU A 69 -9.62 -9.49 -12.79
CA GLU A 69 -9.92 -9.68 -14.22
C GLU A 69 -8.92 -10.62 -14.90
N LEU A 70 -7.63 -10.51 -14.54
CA LEU A 70 -6.59 -11.41 -15.05
C LEU A 70 -6.81 -12.86 -14.57
N GLY A 71 -7.29 -13.04 -13.34
CA GLY A 71 -7.73 -14.35 -12.82
C GLY A 71 -8.96 -14.90 -13.55
N ARG A 72 -9.96 -14.06 -13.83
CA ARG A 72 -11.19 -14.43 -14.55
C ARG A 72 -10.94 -14.80 -16.02
N SER A 73 -10.00 -14.13 -16.66
CA SER A 73 -9.67 -14.32 -18.08
C SER A 73 -9.12 -15.72 -18.39
N ARG A 74 -8.69 -16.49 -17.37
CA ARG A 74 -8.14 -17.87 -17.50
C ARG A 74 -7.00 -17.98 -18.52
N LEU A 75 -6.35 -16.88 -18.90
CA LEU A 75 -5.34 -16.83 -19.97
C LEU A 75 -4.22 -17.83 -19.74
N ALA A 76 -3.68 -17.89 -18.52
CA ALA A 76 -2.63 -18.84 -18.17
C ALA A 76 -3.06 -20.31 -18.34
N ASN A 77 -4.34 -20.63 -18.05
CA ASN A 77 -4.85 -21.98 -18.17
C ASN A 77 -5.10 -22.35 -19.65
N ASN A 78 -5.63 -21.41 -20.44
CA ASN A 78 -5.84 -21.57 -21.87
C ASN A 78 -4.51 -21.71 -22.62
N LEU A 79 -3.51 -20.88 -22.29
CA LEU A 79 -2.16 -20.99 -22.84
C LEU A 79 -1.49 -22.33 -22.48
N ASN A 80 -1.69 -22.83 -21.25
CA ASN A 80 -1.17 -24.12 -20.85
C ASN A 80 -1.86 -25.29 -21.59
N GLN A 81 -3.16 -25.16 -21.88
CA GLN A 81 -3.88 -26.13 -22.72
C GLN A 81 -3.37 -26.11 -24.17
N LEU A 82 -3.12 -24.93 -24.75
CA LEU A 82 -2.49 -24.79 -26.06
C LEU A 82 -1.07 -25.37 -26.07
N ALA A 83 -0.27 -25.13 -25.03
CA ALA A 83 1.07 -25.70 -24.90
C ALA A 83 1.05 -27.23 -24.77
N ARG A 84 0.05 -27.79 -24.08
CA ARG A 84 -0.14 -29.25 -24.01
C ARG A 84 -0.56 -29.83 -25.35
N ALA A 85 -1.57 -29.24 -26.00
CA ALA A 85 -2.02 -29.67 -27.32
C ALA A 85 -0.90 -29.58 -28.38
N ALA A 86 -0.04 -28.56 -28.26
CA ALA A 86 1.19 -28.42 -29.02
C ALA A 86 2.15 -29.59 -28.81
N ASN A 87 2.47 -29.90 -27.55
CA ASN A 87 3.41 -30.98 -27.22
C ASN A 87 2.86 -32.37 -27.59
N CYS A 88 1.54 -32.55 -27.63
CA CYS A 88 0.89 -33.80 -28.05
C CYS A 88 0.81 -33.96 -29.58
N GLY A 89 1.35 -33.03 -30.38
CA GLY A 89 1.33 -33.10 -31.84
C GLY A 89 -0.04 -32.81 -32.47
N LEU A 90 -1.01 -32.32 -31.68
CA LEU A 90 -2.36 -31.99 -32.17
C LEU A 90 -2.40 -30.64 -32.92
N LEU A 91 -1.36 -29.83 -32.76
CA LEU A 91 -1.18 -28.54 -33.42
C LEU A 91 0.13 -28.59 -34.21
N ASN A 92 0.06 -28.38 -35.53
CA ASN A 92 1.24 -28.15 -36.35
C ASN A 92 1.86 -26.80 -35.94
N LEU A 93 2.83 -26.86 -35.03
CA LEU A 93 3.50 -25.70 -34.47
C LEU A 93 4.94 -25.70 -34.90
N THR A 94 5.33 -24.64 -35.62
CA THR A 94 6.73 -24.39 -35.88
C THR A 94 7.45 -24.08 -34.55
N PRO A 95 8.78 -24.30 -34.48
CA PRO A 95 9.57 -23.97 -33.29
C PRO A 95 9.42 -22.50 -32.86
N GLU A 96 9.24 -21.57 -33.81
CA GLU A 96 9.04 -20.15 -33.48
C GLU A 96 7.72 -19.91 -32.75
N VAL A 97 6.63 -20.56 -33.17
CA VAL A 97 5.31 -20.39 -32.54
C VAL A 97 5.30 -21.02 -31.14
N LYS A 98 5.94 -22.18 -30.97
CA LYS A 98 6.10 -22.80 -29.65
C LYS A 98 6.84 -21.88 -28.68
N THR A 99 7.92 -21.26 -29.16
CA THR A 99 8.73 -20.33 -28.36
C THR A 99 7.94 -19.08 -27.98
N SER A 100 7.21 -18.50 -28.93
CA SER A 100 6.34 -17.33 -28.70
C SER A 100 5.24 -17.62 -27.67
N LEU A 101 4.66 -18.83 -27.71
CA LEU A 101 3.63 -19.26 -26.76
C LEU A 101 4.17 -19.42 -25.34
N LEU A 102 5.38 -20.00 -25.20
CA LEU A 102 6.05 -20.14 -23.90
C LEU A 102 6.44 -18.78 -23.32
N ASN A 103 6.91 -17.85 -24.15
CA ASN A 103 7.22 -16.48 -23.74
C ASN A 103 5.96 -15.75 -23.25
N ALA A 104 4.86 -15.84 -23.99
CA ALA A 104 3.58 -15.26 -23.55
C ALA A 104 3.10 -15.85 -22.21
N CYS A 105 3.29 -17.15 -21.97
CA CYS A 105 3.02 -17.76 -20.66
C CYS A 105 3.87 -17.13 -19.55
N ALA A 106 5.16 -16.90 -19.81
CA ALA A 106 6.10 -16.32 -18.86
C ALA A 106 5.75 -14.86 -18.55
N ASP A 107 5.41 -14.07 -19.55
CA ASP A 107 5.02 -12.67 -19.39
C ASP A 107 3.76 -12.51 -18.53
N ILE A 108 2.72 -13.32 -18.80
CA ILE A 108 1.49 -13.32 -18.00
C ILE A 108 1.78 -13.72 -16.55
N ARG A 109 2.66 -14.71 -16.33
CA ARG A 109 3.09 -15.10 -14.97
C ARG A 109 3.80 -13.94 -14.27
N HIS A 110 4.71 -13.25 -14.96
CA HIS A 110 5.44 -12.11 -14.43
C HIS A 110 4.52 -10.93 -14.05
N ILE A 111 3.54 -10.62 -14.90
CA ILE A 111 2.51 -9.60 -14.61
C ILE A 111 1.76 -9.97 -13.33
N ARG A 112 1.30 -11.22 -13.21
CA ARG A 112 0.58 -11.70 -12.02
C ARG A 112 1.42 -11.59 -10.76
N GLU A 113 2.69 -12.01 -10.80
CA GLU A 113 3.60 -11.94 -9.65
C GLU A 113 3.88 -10.51 -9.22
N THR A 114 4.07 -9.60 -10.18
CA THR A 114 4.30 -8.18 -9.93
C THR A 114 3.08 -7.54 -9.26
N LEU A 115 1.87 -7.87 -9.74
CA LEU A 115 0.62 -7.42 -9.11
C LEU A 115 0.49 -7.95 -7.68
N MET A 116 0.73 -9.24 -7.44
CA MET A 116 0.67 -9.82 -6.09
C MET A 116 1.67 -9.18 -5.12
N LYS A 117 2.90 -8.89 -5.58
CA LYS A 117 3.92 -8.18 -4.79
C LYS A 117 3.49 -6.74 -4.47
N SER A 118 2.97 -6.01 -5.46
CA SER A 118 2.51 -4.62 -5.27
C SER A 118 1.34 -4.50 -4.29
N LEU A 119 0.50 -5.54 -4.20
CA LEU A 119 -0.63 -5.64 -3.27
C LEU A 119 -0.25 -6.21 -1.89
N GLY A 120 1.00 -6.65 -1.71
CA GLY A 120 1.46 -7.25 -0.46
C GLY A 120 0.85 -8.62 -0.15
N LEU A 121 0.34 -9.32 -1.17
CA LEU A 121 -0.34 -10.62 -1.04
C LEU A 121 0.60 -11.83 -1.10
N ASN A 122 1.85 -11.63 -1.52
CA ASN A 122 2.87 -12.66 -1.59
C ASN A 122 3.83 -12.46 -0.41
N ARG A 123 3.62 -13.21 0.68
CA ARG A 123 4.53 -13.35 1.82
C ARG A 123 4.99 -14.78 1.92
#